data_AF-A0A1I5S0C2-F1
#
_entry.id   AF-A0A1I5S0C2-F1
#
_cell.length_a   1.000
_cell.length_b   1.000
_cell.length_c   1.000
_cell.angle_alpha   90.00
_cell.angle_beta   90.00
_cell.angle_gamma   90.00
#
_symmetry.space_group_name_H-M   'P 1'
#
loop_
_entity.id
_entity.type
_entity.pdbx_description
1 polymer ?
#
loop_
_entity_poly.entity_id
_entity_poly.type
_entity_poly.pdbx_seq_one_letter_code
_entity_poly.pdbx_strand_id
1 'polypeptide(L)'
;MSDFLRQFAHSFAALDKDNLERLGELYSDDALFRDPLHEVRGLANMQRYFAGLYANVSELRFDFHGFDQVRPGEGYLRWTMSYRHPRLAAGQLIRVEGCSHLLWTDKVHQHRDFFDAGSLLYEHLPLLGPVIRWLKRRLA
;
A
#
# COMPACT_ATOMS: atom_id res chain seq x y z
N MET A 1 -7.76 22.29 -4.75
CA MET A 1 -7.31 21.01 -4.15
C MET A 1 -8.53 20.13 -4.02
N SER A 2 -8.48 18.87 -4.45
CA SER A 2 -9.66 18.00 -4.41
C SER A 2 -9.94 17.56 -2.98
N ASP A 3 -11.13 17.90 -2.47
CA ASP A 3 -11.61 17.42 -1.17
C ASP A 3 -11.70 15.88 -1.15
N PHE A 4 -11.94 15.27 -2.32
CA PHE A 4 -11.98 13.82 -2.49
C PHE A 4 -10.66 13.15 -2.09
N LEU A 5 -9.51 13.61 -2.60
CA LEU A 5 -8.22 12.98 -2.30
C LEU A 5 -7.88 13.05 -0.80
N ARG A 6 -8.22 14.15 -0.14
CA ARG A 6 -8.03 14.32 1.30
C ARG A 6 -8.92 13.39 2.11
N GLN A 7 -10.21 13.33 1.74
CA GLN A 7 -11.17 12.44 2.39
C GLN A 7 -10.80 10.97 2.19
N PHE A 8 -10.44 10.59 0.97
CA PHE A 8 -9.98 9.25 0.64
C PHE A 8 -8.75 8.87 1.47
N ALA A 9 -7.71 9.72 1.48
CA ALA A 9 -6.49 9.46 2.22
C ALA A 9 -6.72 9.31 3.73
N HIS A 10 -7.56 10.18 4.30
CA HIS A 10 -7.92 10.10 5.72
C HIS A 10 -8.66 8.79 6.04
N SER A 11 -9.66 8.43 5.23
CA SER A 11 -10.39 7.18 5.42
C SER A 11 -9.53 5.95 5.18
N PHE A 12 -8.63 5.98 4.18
CA PHE A 12 -7.70 4.90 3.89
C PHE A 12 -6.65 4.72 5.00
N ALA A 13 -6.13 5.82 5.57
CA ALA A 13 -5.20 5.77 6.71
C ALA A 13 -5.84 5.19 7.98
N ALA A 14 -7.16 5.28 8.10
CA ALA A 14 -7.92 4.73 9.22
C ALA A 14 -8.31 3.25 9.02
N LEU A 15 -7.96 2.63 7.89
CA LEU A 15 -8.21 1.21 7.67
C LEU A 15 -7.28 0.36 8.51
N ASP A 16 -7.85 -0.67 9.12
CA ASP A 16 -7.13 -1.70 9.86
C ASP A 16 -7.79 -3.06 9.60
N LYS A 17 -7.29 -4.11 10.27
CA LYS A 17 -7.82 -5.48 10.12
C LYS A 17 -9.27 -5.66 10.60
N ASP A 18 -9.76 -4.76 11.46
CA ASP A 18 -11.04 -4.87 12.16
C ASP A 18 -12.14 -4.07 11.45
N ASN A 19 -11.80 -3.24 10.44
CA ASN A 19 -12.74 -2.36 9.75
C ASN A 19 -12.69 -2.43 8.20
N LEU A 20 -12.20 -3.54 7.64
CA LEU A 20 -12.02 -3.74 6.20
C LEU A 20 -13.32 -3.71 5.37
N GLU A 21 -14.48 -3.86 6.01
CA GLU A 21 -15.78 -3.65 5.38
C GLU A 21 -15.91 -2.25 4.79
N ARG A 22 -15.23 -1.26 5.38
CA ARG A 22 -15.22 0.15 4.93
C ARG A 22 -14.48 0.35 3.61
N LEU A 23 -13.75 -0.65 3.11
CA LEU A 23 -13.21 -0.61 1.75
C LEU A 23 -14.30 -0.37 0.69
N GLY A 24 -15.53 -0.85 0.93
CA GLY A 24 -16.66 -0.61 0.05
C GLY A 24 -17.12 0.86 0.00
N GLU A 25 -16.74 1.69 0.98
CA GLU A 25 -16.98 3.14 0.94
C GLU A 25 -15.98 3.85 0.02
N LEU A 26 -14.79 3.28 -0.14
CA LEU A 26 -13.65 3.88 -0.84
C LEU A 26 -13.52 3.40 -2.29
N TYR A 27 -13.85 2.14 -2.54
CA TYR A 27 -13.61 1.46 -3.82
C TYR A 27 -14.91 1.00 -4.47
N SER A 28 -14.90 1.00 -5.80
CA SER A 28 -15.91 0.33 -6.61
C SER A 28 -15.80 -1.20 -6.49
N ASP A 29 -16.91 -1.91 -6.70
CA ASP A 29 -16.96 -3.38 -6.57
C ASP A 29 -15.98 -4.11 -7.52
N ASP A 30 -15.68 -3.49 -8.67
CA ASP A 30 -14.77 -3.99 -9.70
C ASP A 30 -13.39 -3.32 -9.69
N ALA A 31 -13.06 -2.57 -8.64
CA ALA A 31 -11.85 -1.77 -8.56
C ALA A 31 -10.56 -2.60 -8.78
N LEU A 32 -9.59 -1.97 -9.43
CA LEU A 32 -8.27 -2.54 -9.67
C LEU A 32 -7.25 -1.90 -8.72
N PHE A 33 -6.71 -2.70 -7.80
CA PHE A 33 -5.58 -2.32 -6.96
C PHE A 33 -4.29 -2.94 -7.50
N ARG A 34 -3.22 -2.17 -7.58
CA ARG A 34 -1.92 -2.65 -8.02
C ARG A 34 -0.81 -2.00 -7.22
N ASP A 35 0.09 -2.83 -6.70
CA ASP A 35 1.35 -2.39 -6.11
C ASP A 35 2.53 -3.05 -6.87
N PRO A 36 3.79 -2.79 -6.51
CA PRO A 36 4.94 -3.42 -7.16
C PRO A 36 5.00 -4.95 -7.05
N LEU A 37 4.26 -5.57 -6.13
CA LEU A 37 4.30 -7.00 -5.80
C LEU A 37 3.06 -7.76 -6.29
N HIS A 38 1.88 -7.13 -6.25
CA HIS A 38 0.59 -7.75 -6.50
C HIS A 38 -0.32 -6.88 -7.36
N GLU A 39 -1.19 -7.55 -8.11
CA GLU A 39 -2.34 -6.96 -8.78
C GLU A 39 -3.60 -7.67 -8.26
N VAL A 40 -4.58 -6.90 -7.79
CA VAL A 40 -5.78 -7.40 -7.14
C VAL A 40 -6.99 -6.73 -7.77
N ARG A 41 -7.93 -7.53 -8.27
CA ARG A 41 -9.13 -7.03 -8.95
C ARG A 41 -10.39 -7.38 -8.18
N GLY A 42 -11.24 -6.39 -7.94
CA GLY A 42 -12.53 -6.51 -7.29
C GLY A 42 -12.45 -6.39 -5.77
N LEU A 43 -13.47 -5.75 -5.19
CA LEU A 43 -13.53 -5.36 -3.79
C LEU A 43 -13.36 -6.55 -2.82
N ALA A 44 -14.01 -7.69 -3.10
CA ALA A 44 -13.89 -8.88 -2.26
C ALA A 44 -12.45 -9.45 -2.23
N ASN A 45 -11.73 -9.37 -3.36
CA ASN A 45 -10.33 -9.77 -3.41
C ASN A 45 -9.44 -8.78 -2.66
N MET A 46 -9.71 -7.48 -2.80
CA MET A 46 -9.01 -6.45 -2.06
C MET A 46 -9.18 -6.65 -0.55
N GLN A 47 -10.39 -6.87 -0.05
CA GLN A 47 -10.64 -7.14 1.37
C GLN A 47 -9.80 -8.32 1.89
N ARG A 48 -9.73 -9.42 1.14
CA ARG A 48 -8.87 -10.57 1.51
C ARG A 48 -7.39 -10.22 1.49
N TYR A 49 -6.95 -9.46 0.50
CA TYR A 49 -5.56 -9.01 0.40
C TYR A 49 -5.16 -8.12 1.58
N PHE A 50 -5.94 -7.08 1.87
CA PHE A 50 -5.70 -6.17 3.00
C PHE A 50 -5.80 -6.89 4.35
N ALA A 51 -6.70 -7.87 4.50
CA ALA A 51 -6.76 -8.70 5.71
C ALA A 51 -5.45 -9.46 5.94
N GLY A 52 -4.87 -10.05 4.89
CA GLY A 52 -3.57 -10.74 4.98
C GLY A 52 -2.42 -9.78 5.28
N LEU A 53 -2.45 -8.57 4.70
CA LEU A 53 -1.43 -7.54 4.89
C LEU A 53 -1.45 -7.02 6.33
N TYR A 54 -2.63 -6.74 6.90
CA TYR A 54 -2.78 -6.22 8.26
C TYR A 54 -2.67 -7.29 9.35
N ALA A 55 -2.91 -8.58 9.06
CA ALA A 55 -2.82 -9.65 10.05
C ALA A 55 -1.43 -9.79 10.69
N ASN A 56 -0.37 -9.39 9.98
CA ASN A 56 1.03 -9.60 10.40
C ASN A 56 1.78 -8.32 10.76
N VAL A 57 1.13 -7.16 10.71
CA VAL A 57 1.77 -5.86 10.99
C VAL A 57 1.32 -5.36 12.36
N SER A 58 2.28 -5.13 13.27
CA SER A 58 1.98 -4.69 14.64
C SER A 58 1.67 -3.20 14.74
N GLU A 59 2.20 -2.41 13.80
CA GLU A 59 1.93 -0.97 13.68
C GLU A 59 2.03 -0.63 12.20
N LEU A 60 1.00 0.00 11.64
CA LEU A 60 0.99 0.52 10.27
C LEU A 60 0.37 1.91 10.29
N ARG A 61 1.07 2.88 9.71
CA ARG A 61 0.64 4.26 9.66
C ARG A 61 0.97 4.85 8.30
N PHE A 62 0.01 5.54 7.70
CA PHE A 62 0.21 6.33 6.50
C PHE A 62 0.15 7.82 6.84
N ASP A 63 1.22 8.54 6.57
CA ASP A 63 1.29 9.99 6.69
C ASP A 63 1.25 10.62 5.28
N PHE A 64 0.06 11.04 4.87
CA PHE A 64 -0.18 11.70 3.59
C PHE A 64 0.20 13.18 3.65
N HIS A 65 1.05 13.64 2.74
CA HIS A 65 1.57 15.01 2.74
C HIS A 65 1.49 15.70 1.36
N GLY A 66 1.08 14.98 0.31
CA GLY A 66 0.79 15.56 -1.01
C GLY A 66 -0.54 15.06 -1.57
N PHE A 67 -1.31 15.97 -2.16
CA PHE A 67 -2.66 15.72 -2.69
C PHE A 67 -2.81 16.45 -4.03
N ASP A 68 -2.34 15.81 -5.09
CA ASP A 68 -2.14 16.45 -6.39
C ASP A 68 -3.20 15.94 -7.37
N GLN A 69 -4.29 16.69 -7.53
CA GLN A 69 -5.28 16.37 -8.55
C GLN A 69 -4.76 16.78 -9.94
N VAL A 70 -4.74 15.83 -10.86
CA VAL A 70 -4.27 16.03 -12.24
C VAL A 70 -5.41 16.57 -13.10
N ARG A 71 -6.59 15.95 -12.97
CA ARG A 71 -7.84 16.35 -13.64
C ARG A 71 -9.05 15.83 -12.84
N PRO A 72 -10.29 16.21 -13.18
CA PRO A 72 -11.47 15.60 -12.56
C PRO A 72 -11.41 14.07 -12.64
N GLY A 73 -11.54 13.41 -11.49
CA GLY A 73 -11.48 11.94 -11.40
C GLY A 73 -10.09 11.31 -11.44
N GLU A 74 -9.00 12.09 -11.41
CA GLU A 74 -7.64 11.55 -11.43
C GLU A 74 -6.65 12.38 -10.62
N GLY A 75 -5.74 11.71 -9.91
CA GLY A 75 -4.78 12.39 -9.05
C GLY A 75 -3.79 11.47 -8.36
N TYR A 76 -2.85 12.10 -7.69
CA TYR A 76 -1.78 11.46 -6.95
C TYR A 76 -1.85 11.80 -5.46
N LEU A 77 -1.50 10.81 -4.65
CA LEU A 77 -1.22 10.98 -3.23
C LEU A 77 0.26 10.74 -3.00
N ARG A 78 0.90 11.59 -2.21
CA ARG A 78 2.28 11.38 -1.72
C ARG A 78 2.23 11.09 -0.23
N TRP A 79 2.88 10.01 0.18
CA TRP A 79 2.77 9.49 1.52
C TRP A 79 4.08 8.89 2.02
N THR A 80 4.17 8.82 3.34
CA THR A 80 5.18 8.02 4.05
C THR A 80 4.46 6.95 4.86
N MET A 81 4.75 5.69 4.57
CA MET A 81 4.25 4.55 5.32
C MET A 81 5.26 4.20 6.41
N SER A 82 4.84 4.23 7.66
CA SER A 82 5.62 3.78 8.80
C SER A 82 5.06 2.45 9.29
N TYR A 83 5.89 1.43 9.44
CA TYR A 83 5.44 0.16 9.98
C TYR A 83 6.45 -0.52 10.88
N ARG A 84 5.94 -1.34 11.81
CA ARG A 84 6.75 -2.24 12.65
C ARG A 84 6.36 -3.68 12.38
N HIS A 85 7.38 -4.51 12.19
CA HIS A 85 7.20 -5.94 12.12
C HIS A 85 8.16 -6.62 13.12
N PRO A 86 7.68 -7.47 14.04
CA PRO A 86 8.50 -8.02 15.12
C PRO A 86 9.69 -8.86 14.65
N ARG A 87 9.63 -9.39 13.42
CA ARG A 87 10.72 -10.17 12.80
C ARG A 87 11.64 -9.37 11.87
N LEU A 88 11.38 -8.08 11.64
CA LEU A 88 12.17 -7.22 10.75
C LEU A 88 12.87 -6.13 11.56
N ALA A 89 14.09 -5.77 11.18
CA ALA A 89 14.88 -4.69 11.80
C ALA A 89 14.90 -4.72 13.36
N ALA A 90 14.86 -5.91 13.98
CA ALA A 90 14.74 -6.09 15.43
C ALA A 90 13.54 -5.33 16.07
N GLY A 91 12.44 -5.16 15.35
CA GLY A 91 11.25 -4.44 15.80
C GLY A 91 11.34 -2.90 15.68
N GLN A 92 12.37 -2.38 15.00
CA GLN A 92 12.46 -0.94 14.71
C GLN A 92 11.37 -0.46 13.74
N LEU A 93 11.08 0.84 13.80
CA LEU A 93 10.13 1.49 12.91
C LEU A 93 10.78 1.68 11.54
N ILE A 94 10.19 1.09 10.52
CA ILE A 94 10.62 1.22 9.13
C ILE A 94 9.75 2.30 8.48
N ARG A 95 10.37 3.17 7.68
CA ARG A 95 9.66 4.19 6.90
C ARG A 95 9.90 3.99 5.42
N VAL A 96 8.83 4.10 4.64
CA VAL A 96 8.83 3.93 3.20
C VAL A 96 8.12 5.12 2.59
N GLU A 97 8.80 5.80 1.68
CA GLU A 97 8.18 6.85 0.89
C GLU A 97 7.55 6.25 -0.37
N GLY A 98 6.38 6.78 -0.73
CA GLY A 98 5.66 6.30 -1.88
C GLY A 98 4.66 7.33 -2.42
N CYS A 99 4.08 6.97 -3.55
CA CYS A 99 2.95 7.69 -4.11
C CYS A 99 1.90 6.74 -4.68
N SER A 100 0.64 7.12 -4.54
CA SER A 100 -0.50 6.40 -5.12
C SER A 100 -1.06 7.20 -6.28
N HIS A 101 -1.33 6.56 -7.39
CA HIS A 101 -2.13 7.10 -8.50
C HIS A 101 -3.55 6.55 -8.41
N LEU A 102 -4.52 7.44 -8.40
CA LEU A 102 -5.93 7.11 -8.22
C LEU A 102 -6.75 7.60 -9.41
N LEU A 103 -7.66 6.75 -9.87
CA LEU A 103 -8.78 7.11 -10.74
C LEU A 103 -10.10 6.88 -10.01
N TRP A 104 -10.98 7.88 -10.03
CA TRP A 104 -12.27 7.85 -9.35
C TRP A 104 -13.38 8.52 -10.15
N THR A 105 -14.61 8.13 -9.86
CA THR A 105 -15.82 8.87 -10.23
C THR A 105 -16.47 9.36 -8.94
N ASP A 106 -17.21 8.47 -8.28
CA ASP A 106 -17.72 8.64 -6.92
C ASP A 106 -16.88 7.84 -5.91
N LYS A 107 -16.34 6.70 -6.37
CA LYS A 107 -15.40 5.83 -5.65
C LYS A 107 -14.19 5.56 -6.51
N VAL A 108 -13.11 5.09 -5.89
CA VAL A 108 -11.89 4.70 -6.59
C VAL A 108 -12.13 3.39 -7.35
N HIS A 109 -11.96 3.43 -8.67
CA HIS A 109 -12.03 2.24 -9.53
C HIS A 109 -10.64 1.77 -9.97
N GLN A 110 -9.61 2.61 -9.84
CA GLN A 110 -8.23 2.20 -10.04
C GLN A 110 -7.33 2.85 -9.00
N HIS A 111 -6.50 2.03 -8.35
CA HIS A 111 -5.49 2.44 -7.40
C HIS A 111 -4.19 1.76 -7.76
N ARG A 112 -3.17 2.56 -8.09
CA ARG A 112 -1.82 2.06 -8.29
C ARG A 112 -0.85 2.69 -7.32
N ASP A 113 -0.19 1.85 -6.52
CA ASP A 113 0.86 2.25 -5.60
C ASP A 113 2.24 2.13 -6.24
N PHE A 114 3.02 3.18 -6.06
CA PHE A 114 4.42 3.28 -6.44
C PHE A 114 5.23 3.52 -5.18
N PHE A 115 5.98 2.51 -4.75
CA PHE A 115 6.97 2.64 -3.70
C PHE A 115 8.15 1.74 -4.05
N ASP A 116 9.31 2.03 -3.46
CA ASP A 116 10.50 1.21 -3.68
C ASP A 116 10.41 -0.09 -2.87
N ALA A 117 9.81 -1.11 -3.48
CA ALA A 117 9.78 -2.46 -2.92
C ALA A 117 11.19 -3.05 -2.78
N GLY A 118 12.17 -2.55 -3.54
CA GLY A 118 13.58 -2.90 -3.39
C GLY A 118 14.10 -2.45 -2.03
N SER A 119 14.02 -1.17 -1.69
CA SER A 119 14.44 -0.68 -0.36
C SER A 119 13.69 -1.40 0.78
N LEU A 120 12.40 -1.69 0.58
CA LEU A 120 11.54 -2.42 1.53
C LEU A 120 11.96 -3.89 1.75
N LEU A 121 12.34 -4.59 0.67
CA LEU A 121 12.74 -6.00 0.70
C LEU A 121 14.24 -6.20 0.99
N TYR A 122 15.11 -5.30 0.54
CA TYR A 122 16.57 -5.40 0.65
C TYR A 122 17.08 -5.05 2.04
N GLU A 123 16.50 -4.07 2.73
CA GLU A 123 17.08 -3.56 3.99
C GLU A 123 16.58 -4.28 5.25
N HIS A 124 15.42 -4.94 5.19
CA HIS A 124 14.71 -5.32 6.42
C HIS A 124 14.22 -6.76 6.52
N LEU A 125 14.31 -7.59 5.46
CA LEU A 125 14.00 -9.02 5.52
C LEU A 125 15.27 -9.86 5.78
N PRO A 126 15.49 -10.39 7.00
CA PRO A 126 16.60 -11.32 7.27
C PRO A 126 16.48 -12.67 6.54
N LEU A 127 15.36 -12.93 5.86
CA LEU A 127 15.04 -14.22 5.24
C LEU A 127 15.41 -14.33 3.75
N LEU A 128 15.87 -13.25 3.11
CA LEU A 128 16.30 -13.28 1.69
C LEU A 128 17.81 -13.45 1.48
N GLY A 129 18.60 -13.58 2.56
CA GLY A 129 20.03 -13.86 2.48
C GLY A 129 20.40 -15.14 1.69
N PRO A 130 19.72 -16.28 1.89
CA PRO A 130 20.04 -17.52 1.18
C PRO A 130 19.55 -17.54 -0.29
N VAL A 131 18.37 -16.99 -0.56
CA VAL A 131 17.73 -17.02 -1.89
C VAL A 131 18.48 -16.13 -2.89
N ILE A 132 18.90 -14.93 -2.47
CA ILE A 132 19.70 -14.04 -3.30
C ILE A 132 21.11 -14.61 -3.52
N ARG A 133 21.71 -15.27 -2.52
CA ARG A 133 23.00 -15.97 -2.67
C ARG A 133 22.90 -17.14 -3.65
N TRP A 134 21.76 -17.84 -3.67
CA TRP A 134 21.49 -18.90 -4.63
C TRP A 134 21.31 -18.36 -6.06
N LEU A 135 20.58 -17.26 -6.23
CA LEU A 135 20.40 -16.61 -7.54
C LEU A 135 21.72 -16.04 -8.10
N LYS A 136 22.56 -15.40 -7.27
CA LYS A 136 23.87 -14.89 -7.69
C LYS A 136 24.86 -15.98 -8.12
N ARG A 137 24.79 -17.18 -7.54
CA ARG A 137 25.64 -18.32 -7.95
C ARG A 137 25.23 -18.95 -9.27
N ARG A 138 24.00 -18.71 -9.72
CA ARG A 138 23.46 -19.30 -10.96
C ARG A 138 23.59 -18.38 -12.17
N LEU A 139 23.93 -17.11 -11.92
CA LEU A 139 24.20 -16.08 -12.94
C LEU A 139 25.70 -15.75 -13.06
N ALA A 140 26.56 -16.49 -12.36
CA ALA A 140 28.01 -16.47 -12.50
C ALA A 140 28.48 -17.74 -13.23
#